data_AF-A0A9Q9HZG4-F1
#
_entry.id   AF-A0A9Q9HZG4-F1
#
_cell.length_a   1.000
_cell.length_b   1.000
_cell.length_c   1.000
_cell.angle_alpha   90.00
_cell.angle_beta   90.00
_cell.angle_gamma   90.00
#
_symmetry.space_group_name_H-M   'P 1'
#
loop_
_entity.id
_entity.type
_entity.pdbx_description
1 polymer ?
#
loop_
_entity_poly.entity_id
_entity_poly.type
_entity_poly.pdbx_seq_one_letter_code
_entity_poly.pdbx_strand_id
1 'polypeptide(L)'
;MPDRRYGGEPVITKWEHQMPSLAQMTGSLHIHQFYIGKLKAKQEQLFDSDPELAMLLDNVAAVLSEHADVLAGDIADMECDDW
;
A
#
# COMPACT_ATOMS: atom_id res chain seq x y z
N MET A 1 15.46 -11.65 51.43
CA MET A 1 14.74 -10.71 50.55
C MET A 1 15.72 -10.20 49.50
N PRO A 2 15.72 -10.72 48.26
CA PRO A 2 16.44 -10.10 47.16
C PRO A 2 15.49 -9.30 46.25
N ASP A 3 15.93 -8.09 45.95
CA ASP A 3 15.32 -7.07 45.10
C ASP A 3 15.14 -7.56 43.65
N ARG A 4 13.90 -7.56 43.15
CA ARG A 4 13.58 -7.80 41.73
C ARG A 4 13.66 -6.48 40.99
N ARG A 5 14.79 -6.20 40.34
CA ARG A 5 14.84 -5.26 39.23
C ARG A 5 14.94 -6.03 37.92
N TYR A 6 13.78 -6.46 37.42
CA TYR A 6 13.62 -6.75 36.00
C TYR A 6 13.66 -5.42 35.26
N GLY A 7 14.72 -5.21 34.47
CA GLY A 7 14.75 -4.17 33.46
C GLY A 7 13.71 -4.50 32.40
N GLY A 8 12.49 -3.99 32.58
CA GLY A 8 11.47 -3.97 31.54
C GLY A 8 11.86 -2.89 30.53
N GLU A 9 12.57 -3.27 29.48
CA GLU A 9 12.47 -2.49 28.25
C GLU A 9 11.00 -2.48 27.85
N PRO A 10 10.39 -1.30 27.66
CA PRO A 10 8.98 -1.25 27.33
C PRO A 10 8.81 -1.84 25.92
N VAL A 11 8.10 -2.98 25.84
CA VAL A 11 7.82 -3.77 24.61
C VAL A 11 7.24 -2.91 23.46
N ILE A 12 6.76 -1.72 23.78
CA ILE A 12 6.23 -0.71 22.87
C ILE A 12 7.27 -0.11 21.91
N THR A 13 8.58 -0.16 22.18
CA THR A 13 9.58 0.40 21.24
C THR A 13 9.82 -0.46 20.00
N LYS A 14 9.39 -1.73 19.99
CA LYS A 14 9.59 -2.64 18.85
C LYS A 14 8.53 -2.48 17.75
N TRP A 15 7.40 -1.82 18.04
CA TRP A 15 6.27 -1.68 17.11
C TRP A 15 6.24 -0.33 16.36
N GLU A 16 6.81 0.72 16.93
CA GLU A 16 6.97 2.02 16.24
C GLU A 16 7.94 1.95 15.03
N HIS A 17 8.80 0.93 14.98
CA HIS A 17 9.72 0.69 13.85
C HIS A 17 9.09 -0.06 12.66
N GLN A 18 7.80 -0.41 12.70
CA GLN A 18 7.14 -1.18 11.64
C GLN A 18 6.20 -0.37 10.74
N MET A 19 5.85 0.86 11.10
CA MET A 19 5.07 1.71 10.20
C MET A 19 5.97 2.18 9.05
N PRO A 20 5.58 1.94 7.79
CA PRO A 20 6.31 2.49 6.66
C PRO A 20 6.32 4.02 6.75
N SER A 21 7.42 4.65 6.35
CA SER A 21 7.49 6.10 6.32
C SER A 21 6.56 6.67 5.25
N LEU A 22 6.14 7.92 5.42
CA LEU A 22 5.31 8.62 4.44
C LEU A 22 5.93 8.56 3.03
N ALA A 23 7.24 8.77 2.91
CA ALA A 23 7.95 8.66 1.64
C ALA A 23 7.87 7.24 1.03
N GLN A 24 7.91 6.19 1.85
CA GLN A 24 7.74 4.81 1.40
C GLN A 24 6.31 4.55 0.93
N MET A 25 5.30 5.06 1.66
CA MET A 25 3.89 4.93 1.30
C MET A 25 3.58 5.68 0.00
N THR A 26 4.01 6.93 -0.13
CA THR A 26 3.85 7.73 -1.36
C THR A 26 4.57 7.09 -2.55
N GLY A 27 5.76 6.54 -2.33
CA GLY A 27 6.47 5.77 -3.35
C GLY A 27 5.70 4.51 -3.79
N SER A 28 5.12 3.79 -2.84
CA SER A 28 4.27 2.63 -3.12
C SER A 28 3.00 3.02 -3.89
N LEU A 29 2.33 4.11 -3.50
CA LEU A 29 1.13 4.62 -4.19
C LEU A 29 1.45 4.97 -5.66
N HIS A 30 2.57 5.63 -5.90
CA HIS A 30 3.03 5.94 -7.26
C HIS A 30 3.20 4.69 -8.12
N ILE A 31 3.77 3.63 -7.55
CA ILE A 31 3.95 2.34 -8.24
C ILE A 31 2.61 1.69 -8.57
N HIS A 32 1.63 1.73 -7.65
CA HIS A 32 0.28 1.20 -7.91
C HIS A 32 -0.36 1.92 -9.09
N GLN A 33 -0.38 3.26 -9.05
CA GLN A 33 -0.94 4.09 -10.13
C GLN A 33 -0.28 3.80 -11.49
N PHE A 34 1.05 3.63 -11.51
CA PHE A 34 1.79 3.28 -12.71
C PHE A 34 1.37 1.93 -13.30
N TYR A 35 1.24 0.89 -12.47
CA TYR A 35 0.83 -0.43 -12.95
C TYR A 35 -0.64 -0.48 -13.34
N ILE A 36 -1.54 0.21 -12.63
CA ILE A 36 -2.95 0.35 -13.03
C ILE A 36 -3.03 0.93 -14.45
N GLY A 37 -2.29 2.02 -14.72
CA GLY A 37 -2.25 2.63 -16.05
C GLY A 37 -1.75 1.66 -17.13
N LYS A 38 -0.70 0.88 -16.84
CA LYS A 38 -0.20 -0.15 -17.76
C LYS A 38 -1.19 -1.27 -18.04
N LEU A 39 -1.90 -1.73 -17.00
CA LEU A 39 -2.90 -2.79 -17.13
C LEU A 39 -4.07 -2.34 -18.01
N LYS A 40 -4.60 -1.14 -17.78
CA LYS A 40 -5.66 -0.55 -18.60
C LYS A 40 -5.24 -0.38 -20.06
N ALA A 41 -4.03 0.13 -20.30
CA ALA A 41 -3.50 0.25 -21.67
C ALA A 41 -3.36 -1.10 -22.38
N LYS A 42 -3.01 -2.18 -21.65
CA LYS A 42 -2.93 -3.52 -22.22
C LYS A 42 -4.29 -4.17 -22.41
N GLN A 43 -5.24 -3.94 -21.51
CA GLN A 43 -6.63 -4.36 -21.68
C GLN A 43 -7.22 -3.79 -22.97
N GLU A 44 -7.05 -2.50 -23.23
CA GLU A 44 -7.53 -1.86 -24.48
C GLU A 44 -6.91 -2.48 -25.74
N GLN A 45 -5.62 -2.83 -25.70
CA GLN A 45 -4.94 -3.51 -26.82
C GLN A 45 -5.45 -4.93 -27.07
N LEU A 46 -5.93 -5.60 -26.02
CA LEU A 46 -6.34 -6.99 -26.07
C LEU A 46 -7.85 -7.17 -26.25
N PHE A 47 -8.65 -6.11 -26.14
CA PHE A 47 -10.11 -6.20 -26.12
C PHE A 47 -10.70 -6.98 -27.30
N ASP A 48 -10.17 -6.77 -28.51
CA ASP A 48 -10.64 -7.45 -29.72
C ASP A 48 -9.91 -8.78 -30.03
N SER A 49 -8.73 -9.01 -29.44
CA SER A 49 -7.86 -10.15 -29.77
C SER A 49 -7.88 -11.27 -28.74
N ASP A 50 -7.99 -10.91 -27.46
CA ASP A 50 -8.05 -11.84 -26.33
C ASP A 50 -8.92 -11.21 -25.21
N PRO A 51 -10.26 -11.32 -25.32
CA PRO A 51 -11.18 -10.68 -24.38
C PRO A 51 -11.11 -11.30 -22.98
N GLU A 52 -10.73 -12.57 -22.86
CA GLU A 52 -10.58 -13.23 -21.56
C GLU A 52 -9.37 -12.68 -20.82
N LEU A 53 -8.23 -12.52 -21.50
CA LEU A 53 -7.07 -11.86 -20.91
C LEU A 53 -7.34 -10.39 -20.61
N ALA A 54 -8.07 -9.67 -21.47
CA ALA A 54 -8.47 -8.30 -21.21
C ALA A 54 -9.31 -8.17 -19.93
N MET A 55 -10.29 -9.06 -19.72
CA MET A 55 -11.08 -9.10 -18.48
C MET A 55 -10.22 -9.41 -17.24
N LEU A 56 -9.24 -10.31 -17.36
CA LEU A 56 -8.33 -10.59 -16.24
C LEU A 56 -7.49 -9.36 -15.87
N LEU A 57 -6.97 -8.64 -16.87
CA LEU A 57 -6.20 -7.42 -16.64
C LEU A 57 -7.05 -6.31 -15.98
N ASP A 58 -8.32 -6.21 -16.35
CA ASP A 58 -9.29 -5.29 -15.73
C ASP A 58 -9.49 -5.61 -14.24
N ASN A 59 -9.72 -6.90 -13.91
CA ASN A 59 -9.89 -7.35 -12.53
C ASN A 59 -8.65 -7.05 -11.67
N VAL A 60 -7.44 -7.27 -12.22
CA VAL A 60 -6.19 -6.95 -11.50
C VAL A 60 -6.04 -5.44 -11.32
N ALA A 61 -6.40 -4.65 -12.32
CA ALA A 61 -6.37 -3.18 -12.22
C ALA A 61 -7.37 -2.68 -11.15
N ALA A 62 -8.53 -3.31 -11.02
CA ALA A 62 -9.52 -3.00 -9.98
C ALA A 62 -8.96 -3.28 -8.57
N VAL A 63 -8.40 -4.47 -8.33
CA VAL A 63 -7.80 -4.82 -7.03
C VAL A 63 -6.66 -3.88 -6.67
N LEU A 64 -5.79 -3.54 -7.63
CA LEU A 64 -4.71 -2.57 -7.39
C LEU A 64 -5.26 -1.16 -7.10
N SER A 65 -6.40 -0.79 -7.68
CA SER A 65 -7.04 0.50 -7.42
C SER A 65 -7.59 0.56 -5.98
N GLU A 66 -8.23 -0.51 -5.50
CA GLU A 66 -8.67 -0.60 -4.11
C GLU A 66 -7.49 -0.47 -3.13
N HIS A 67 -6.37 -1.12 -3.42
CA HIS A 67 -5.16 -1.00 -2.61
C HIS A 67 -4.59 0.43 -2.64
N ALA A 68 -4.62 1.08 -3.80
CA ALA A 68 -4.18 2.46 -3.95
C ALA A 68 -5.07 3.43 -3.16
N ASP A 69 -6.39 3.21 -3.14
CA ASP A 69 -7.34 4.04 -2.41
C ASP A 69 -7.15 3.92 -0.89
N VAL A 70 -6.98 2.70 -0.37
CA VAL A 70 -6.66 2.48 1.06
C VAL A 70 -5.35 3.16 1.43
N LEU A 71 -4.30 2.97 0.61
CA LEU A 71 -2.99 3.57 0.87
C LEU A 71 -3.02 5.10 0.80
N ALA A 72 -3.84 5.68 -0.10
CA ALA A 72 -4.04 7.12 -0.16
C ALA A 72 -4.78 7.65 1.08
N GLY A 73 -5.72 6.89 1.63
CA GLY A 73 -6.36 7.17 2.92
C GLY A 73 -5.34 7.18 4.05
N ASP A 74 -4.52 6.14 4.17
CA ASP A 74 -3.49 6.04 5.21
C ASP A 74 -2.46 7.19 5.11
N ILE A 75 -2.09 7.59 3.89
CA ILE A 75 -1.21 8.75 3.65
C ILE A 75 -1.89 10.04 4.15
N ALA A 76 -3.16 10.25 3.80
CA ALA A 76 -3.90 11.45 4.20
C ALA A 76 -4.06 11.55 5.73
N ASP A 77 -4.29 10.43 6.40
CA ASP A 77 -4.37 10.35 7.85
C ASP A 77 -3.02 10.71 8.49
N MET A 78 -1.90 10.19 7.96
CA MET A 78 -0.55 10.52 8.47
C MET A 78 -0.12 11.96 8.18
N GLU A 79 -0.45 12.51 7.01
CA GLU A 79 -0.18 13.93 6.69
C GLU A 79 -1.01 14.89 7.58
N CYS A 80 -2.15 14.42 8.10
CA CYS A 80 -3.02 15.12 9.02
C CYS A 80 -2.67 14.89 10.50
N ASP A 81 -1.58 14.20 10.85
CA ASP A 81 -1.14 14.08 12.26
C ASP A 81 0.06 15.01 12.57
N ASP A 82 0.59 15.70 11.56
CA ASP A 82 1.76 16.60 11.64
C ASP A 82 1.41 18.11 11.86
N TRP A 83 0.20 18.44 12.34
CA TRP A 83 -0.28 19.83 12.57
C TRP A 83 -0.64 20.14 14.04
#